data_AF-A0A382C6Z2-F1
#
_entry.id   AF-A0A382C6Z2-F1
#
_cell.length_a   1.000
_cell.length_b   1.000
_cell.length_c   1.000
_cell.angle_alpha   90.00
_cell.angle_beta   90.00
_cell.angle_gamma   90.00
#
_symmetry.space_group_name_H-M   'P 1'
#
loop_
_entity.id
_entity.type
_entity.pdbx_description
1 polymer ?
#
loop_
_entity_poly.entity_id
_entity_poly.type
_entity_poly.pdbx_seq_one_letter_code
_entity_poly.pdbx_strand_id
1 'polypeptide(L)'
;MSDTRSALELDLSASIRRFAQTNSDYYVAQFLKIQTSTHRSWSFNKAAALFGPLWAGARGAWGFFWLFAIVELTALVQFGRGLWGDLGADKMAEVYKLEQRASEMLAQAETARAAGDATGATTLQEIGENLGLAAQATVLEAEQAMAGATTFLIVGLVLFVVIRIAMGFLANTVYEKQYTRWRTDHTIQTGRRRSNTLFGALMVVIMYPLTLYRFTASKPDPRLVEFPVGSEYYVKAAKALESWFDRTAVAGQGVFDGITGAVQTFLDLLELILVDTPWPVVVTFVIIVAWRVAGARVAIFVSAALAYLGLLGFWETSMITFALVGTAALICLVVGIPLGVWFSKSARAYAIAR
;
A
#
# COMPACT_ATOMS: atom_id res chain seq x y z
N MET A 1 -14.81 43.45 24.76
CA MET A 1 -14.77 42.12 24.08
C MET A 1 -14.33 42.21 22.61
N SER A 2 -14.62 43.27 21.84
CA SER A 2 -14.13 43.39 20.45
C SER A 2 -12.64 43.75 20.33
N ASP A 3 -12.10 44.58 21.24
CA ASP A 3 -10.68 44.99 21.20
C ASP A 3 -9.71 43.83 21.42
N THR A 4 -10.04 42.90 22.33
CA THR A 4 -9.20 41.72 22.61
C THR A 4 -9.14 40.77 21.42
N ARG A 5 -10.26 40.61 20.68
CA ARG A 5 -10.31 39.77 19.49
C ARG A 5 -9.52 40.37 18.32
N SER A 6 -9.62 41.68 18.14
CA SER A 6 -8.82 42.42 17.14
C SER A 6 -7.31 42.28 17.41
N ALA A 7 -6.90 42.42 18.67
CA ALA A 7 -5.49 42.25 19.06
C ALA A 7 -4.97 40.82 18.82
N LEU A 8 -5.78 39.79 19.14
CA LEU A 8 -5.43 38.38 18.90
C LEU A 8 -5.34 38.04 17.40
N GLU A 9 -6.25 38.58 16.58
CA GLU A 9 -6.23 38.39 15.13
C GLU A 9 -5.01 39.08 14.47
N LEU A 10 -4.62 40.25 14.97
CA LEU A 10 -3.39 40.96 14.55
C LEU A 10 -2.12 40.17 14.91
N ASP A 11 -2.03 39.63 16.12
CA ASP A 11 -0.89 38.83 16.57
C ASP A 11 -0.76 37.51 15.79
N LEU A 12 -1.90 36.81 15.58
CA LEU A 12 -1.94 35.60 14.78
C LEU A 12 -1.52 35.86 13.33
N SER A 13 -2.01 36.94 12.72
CA SER A 13 -1.64 37.33 11.37
C SER A 13 -0.14 37.63 11.25
N ALA A 14 0.45 38.31 12.24
CA ALA A 14 1.88 38.57 12.28
C ALA A 14 2.69 37.26 12.42
N SER A 15 2.24 36.34 13.27
CA SER A 15 2.85 35.01 13.45
C SER A 15 2.84 34.19 12.15
N ILE A 16 1.71 34.16 11.44
CA ILE A 16 1.59 33.47 10.14
C ILE A 16 2.51 34.10 9.10
N ARG A 17 2.65 35.45 9.07
CA ARG A 17 3.58 36.13 8.15
C ARG A 17 5.03 35.71 8.39
N ARG A 18 5.46 35.62 9.66
CA ARG A 18 6.81 35.16 10.03
C ARG A 18 7.07 33.72 9.61
N PHE A 19 6.06 32.85 9.74
CA PHE A 19 6.15 31.46 9.30
C PHE A 19 6.17 31.32 7.77
N ALA A 20 5.23 31.95 7.06
CA ALA A 20 5.05 31.75 5.62
C ALA A 20 6.13 32.44 4.78
N GLN A 21 6.61 33.61 5.23
CA GLN A 21 7.60 34.48 4.59
C GLN A 21 7.22 34.93 3.17
N THR A 22 7.19 34.02 2.20
CA THR A 22 6.82 34.28 0.80
C THR A 22 5.32 34.13 0.60
N ASN A 23 4.70 35.09 -0.11
CA ASN A 23 3.26 35.12 -0.36
C ASN A 23 2.44 35.05 0.96
N SER A 24 2.92 35.77 1.98
CA SER A 24 2.42 35.69 3.34
C SER A 24 0.97 36.14 3.48
N ASP A 25 0.55 37.19 2.75
CA ASP A 25 -0.84 37.67 2.75
C ASP A 25 -1.85 36.60 2.34
N TYR A 26 -1.49 35.80 1.31
CA TYR A 26 -2.30 34.66 0.89
C TYR A 26 -2.44 33.63 2.01
N TYR A 27 -1.34 33.24 2.66
CA TYR A 27 -1.37 32.22 3.71
C TYR A 27 -2.06 32.72 4.98
N VAL A 28 -1.97 34.01 5.31
CA VAL A 28 -2.77 34.63 6.39
C VAL A 28 -4.26 34.43 6.10
N ALA A 29 -4.73 34.82 4.92
CA ALA A 29 -6.13 34.67 4.55
C ALA A 29 -6.61 33.21 4.57
N GLN A 30 -5.79 32.28 4.04
CA GLN A 30 -6.16 30.86 3.99
C GLN A 30 -6.12 30.19 5.36
N PHE A 31 -5.11 30.48 6.19
CA PHE A 31 -4.99 29.85 7.52
C PHE A 31 -6.07 30.37 8.47
N LEU A 32 -6.37 31.68 8.44
CA LEU A 32 -7.49 32.24 9.20
C LEU A 32 -8.81 31.61 8.76
N LYS A 33 -9.04 31.44 7.45
CA LYS A 33 -10.22 30.73 6.93
C LYS A 33 -10.32 29.29 7.46
N ILE A 34 -9.19 28.59 7.55
CA ILE A 34 -9.13 27.20 8.05
C ILE A 34 -9.38 27.12 9.56
N GLN A 35 -8.79 28.03 10.33
CA GLN A 35 -8.84 27.99 11.79
C GLN A 35 -10.14 28.55 12.37
N THR A 36 -10.81 29.48 11.66
CA THR A 36 -12.07 30.09 12.12
C THR A 36 -13.31 29.31 11.71
N SER A 37 -13.20 28.35 10.79
CA SER A 37 -14.35 27.57 10.33
C SER A 37 -14.70 26.45 11.30
N THR A 38 -15.98 26.38 11.67
CA THR A 38 -16.54 25.29 12.51
C THR A 38 -16.69 23.98 11.73
N HIS A 39 -16.68 24.05 10.40
CA HIS A 39 -16.78 22.92 9.48
C HIS A 39 -15.54 22.83 8.57
N ARG A 40 -15.45 21.79 7.74
CA ARG A 40 -14.33 21.65 6.79
C ARG A 40 -14.34 22.82 5.79
N SER A 41 -13.37 23.73 5.93
CA SER A 41 -13.18 24.84 4.97
C SER A 41 -12.39 24.39 3.75
N TRP A 42 -12.94 24.61 2.56
CA TRP A 42 -12.20 24.39 1.31
C TRP A 42 -11.25 25.55 1.03
N SER A 43 -10.00 25.22 0.69
CA SER A 43 -8.94 26.16 0.34
C SER A 43 -8.18 25.61 -0.86
N PHE A 44 -7.88 26.43 -1.87
CA PHE A 44 -7.19 25.97 -3.07
C PHE A 44 -5.88 26.73 -3.28
N ASN A 45 -4.78 25.98 -3.40
CA ASN A 45 -3.43 26.49 -3.62
C ASN A 45 -2.99 26.26 -5.08
N LYS A 46 -3.05 27.33 -5.87
CA LYS A 46 -2.64 27.30 -7.29
C LYS A 46 -1.16 26.91 -7.46
N ALA A 47 -0.29 27.35 -6.54
CA ALA A 47 1.14 27.04 -6.62
C ALA A 47 1.40 25.56 -6.34
N ALA A 48 0.67 24.94 -5.40
CA ALA A 48 0.77 23.50 -5.16
C ALA A 48 0.24 22.70 -6.35
N ALA A 49 -0.91 23.09 -6.91
CA ALA A 49 -1.43 22.44 -8.11
C ALA A 49 -0.45 22.54 -9.31
N LEU A 50 0.18 23.70 -9.51
CA LEU A 50 1.08 23.90 -10.66
C LEU A 50 2.47 23.26 -10.49
N PHE A 51 3.06 23.35 -9.30
CA PHE A 51 4.43 22.84 -9.06
C PHE A 51 4.44 21.43 -8.46
N GLY A 52 3.29 20.89 -8.10
CA GLY A 52 3.18 19.50 -7.68
C GLY A 52 3.99 19.23 -6.41
N PRO A 53 4.66 18.06 -6.32
CA PRO A 53 5.46 17.71 -5.16
C PRO A 53 6.56 18.75 -4.86
N LEU A 54 7.11 19.43 -5.87
CA LEU A 54 8.16 20.44 -5.67
C LEU A 54 7.72 21.59 -4.77
N TRP A 55 6.43 21.96 -4.80
CA TRP A 55 5.88 22.96 -3.87
C TRP A 55 6.02 22.52 -2.41
N ALA A 56 5.83 21.23 -2.15
CA ALA A 56 5.88 20.61 -0.83
C ALA A 56 7.33 20.49 -0.32
N GLY A 57 8.24 20.01 -1.18
CA GLY A 57 9.67 19.93 -0.88
C GLY A 57 10.26 21.30 -0.57
N ALA A 58 9.87 22.33 -1.34
CA ALA A 58 10.29 23.71 -1.11
C ALA A 58 9.91 24.24 0.29
N ARG A 59 8.83 23.74 0.89
CA ARG A 59 8.28 24.11 2.21
C ARG A 59 8.60 23.12 3.33
N GLY A 60 9.35 22.05 3.04
CA GLY A 60 9.72 21.03 4.03
C GLY A 60 8.58 20.07 4.39
N ALA A 61 7.48 20.07 3.63
CA ALA A 61 6.36 19.15 3.80
C ALA A 61 6.68 17.79 3.13
N TRP A 62 7.74 17.12 3.58
CA TRP A 62 8.31 15.94 2.92
C TRP A 62 7.36 14.73 2.83
N GLY A 63 6.52 14.50 3.84
CA GLY A 63 5.50 13.44 3.74
C GLY A 63 4.51 13.68 2.59
N PHE A 64 4.13 14.95 2.38
CA PHE A 64 3.24 15.33 1.29
C PHE A 64 3.96 15.32 -0.07
N PHE A 65 5.26 15.68 -0.10
CA PHE A 65 6.11 15.49 -1.28
C PHE A 65 6.09 14.02 -1.73
N TRP A 66 6.42 13.07 -0.84
CA TRP A 66 6.56 11.66 -1.21
C TRP A 66 5.24 11.01 -1.63
N LEU A 67 4.18 11.24 -0.85
CA LEU A 67 2.85 10.71 -1.15
C LEU A 67 2.43 11.07 -2.58
N PHE A 68 2.53 12.36 -2.91
CA PHE A 68 2.09 12.82 -4.22
C PHE A 68 3.10 12.56 -5.33
N ALA A 69 4.40 12.54 -5.05
CA ALA A 69 5.40 12.20 -6.05
C ALA A 69 5.20 10.75 -6.55
N ILE A 70 4.88 9.81 -5.66
CA ILE A 70 4.58 8.42 -6.04
C ILE A 70 3.29 8.36 -6.85
N VAL A 71 2.22 8.97 -6.36
CA VAL A 71 0.91 8.93 -7.03
C VAL A 71 0.96 9.64 -8.39
N GLU A 72 1.60 10.80 -8.49
CA GLU A 72 1.83 11.50 -9.76
C GLU A 72 2.66 10.68 -10.73
N LEU A 73 3.67 9.96 -10.24
CA LEU A 73 4.49 9.08 -11.08
C LEU A 73 3.67 7.97 -11.72
N THR A 74 2.69 7.40 -11.03
CA THR A 74 1.78 6.41 -11.64
C THR A 74 0.99 7.00 -12.81
N ALA A 75 0.53 8.24 -12.70
CA ALA A 75 -0.17 8.94 -13.78
C ALA A 75 0.74 9.18 -14.99
N LEU A 76 1.96 9.63 -14.72
CA LEU A 76 2.97 9.88 -15.75
C LEU A 76 3.38 8.59 -16.46
N VAL A 77 3.50 7.48 -15.74
CA VAL A 77 3.79 6.16 -16.34
C VAL A 77 2.68 5.75 -17.31
N GLN A 78 1.41 5.87 -16.93
CA GLN A 78 0.29 5.54 -17.83
C GLN A 78 0.26 6.46 -19.06
N PHE A 79 0.48 7.76 -18.85
CA PHE A 79 0.58 8.72 -19.94
C PHE A 79 1.73 8.38 -20.90
N GLY A 80 2.92 8.09 -20.38
CA GLY A 80 4.08 7.73 -21.19
C GLY A 80 3.89 6.41 -21.94
N ARG A 81 3.26 5.41 -21.32
CA ARG A 81 2.89 4.15 -21.98
C ARG A 81 1.95 4.38 -23.17
N GLY A 82 0.98 5.28 -23.03
CA GLY A 82 0.06 5.60 -24.12
C GLY A 82 0.67 6.49 -25.22
N LEU A 83 1.66 7.32 -24.89
CA LEU A 83 2.23 8.31 -25.83
C LEU A 83 3.38 7.76 -26.67
N TRP A 84 4.26 6.95 -26.09
CA TRP A 84 5.44 6.39 -26.78
C TRP A 84 5.75 4.95 -26.33
N GLY A 85 4.87 4.33 -25.55
CA GLY A 85 5.03 2.93 -25.19
C GLY A 85 4.71 2.04 -26.38
N ASP A 86 5.60 1.10 -26.65
CA ASP A 86 5.44 0.09 -27.70
C ASP A 86 4.56 -1.06 -27.17
N LEU A 87 3.29 -0.74 -26.94
CA LEU A 87 2.32 -1.64 -26.32
C LEU A 87 2.02 -2.80 -27.28
N GLY A 88 2.69 -3.94 -27.10
CA GLY A 88 2.52 -5.13 -27.93
C GLY A 88 3.77 -5.62 -28.64
N ALA A 89 4.87 -4.86 -28.64
CA ALA A 89 6.12 -5.30 -29.29
C ALA A 89 6.69 -6.59 -28.71
N ASP A 90 6.63 -6.77 -27.39
CA ASP A 90 7.09 -8.02 -26.77
C ASP A 90 6.26 -9.22 -27.23
N LYS A 91 4.95 -9.02 -27.35
CA LYS A 91 4.00 -10.02 -27.86
C LYS A 91 4.23 -10.30 -29.34
N MET A 92 4.48 -9.28 -30.15
CA MET A 92 4.84 -9.45 -31.56
C MET A 92 6.19 -10.19 -31.71
N ALA A 93 7.18 -9.90 -30.87
CA ALA A 93 8.44 -10.63 -30.85
C ALA A 93 8.26 -12.11 -30.45
N GLU A 94 7.28 -12.41 -29.60
CA GLU A 94 6.88 -13.78 -29.27
C GLU A 94 6.15 -14.47 -30.45
N VAL A 95 5.23 -13.77 -31.13
CA VAL A 95 4.57 -14.25 -32.35
C VAL A 95 5.58 -14.69 -33.40
N TYR A 96 6.58 -13.85 -33.71
CA TYR A 96 7.61 -14.21 -34.70
C TYR A 96 8.35 -15.50 -34.32
N LYS A 97 8.63 -15.72 -33.03
CA LYS A 97 9.28 -16.97 -32.57
C LYS A 97 8.36 -18.18 -32.68
N LEU A 98 7.08 -18.02 -32.37
CA LEU A 98 6.08 -19.08 -32.48
C LEU A 98 5.84 -19.48 -33.94
N GLU A 99 5.67 -18.50 -34.83
CA GLU A 99 5.52 -18.72 -36.27
C GLU A 99 6.74 -19.40 -36.86
N GLN A 100 7.95 -18.95 -36.48
CA GLN A 100 9.19 -19.59 -36.93
C GLN A 100 9.22 -21.07 -36.54
N ARG A 101 8.97 -21.39 -35.26
CA ARG A 101 8.92 -22.78 -34.78
C ARG A 101 7.82 -23.59 -35.46
N ALA A 102 6.64 -23.02 -35.68
CA ALA A 102 5.55 -23.69 -36.38
C ALA A 102 5.97 -24.07 -37.81
N SER A 103 6.60 -23.14 -38.54
CA SER A 103 7.08 -23.40 -39.91
C SER A 103 8.16 -24.47 -39.97
N GLU A 104 9.07 -24.50 -38.99
CA GLU A 104 10.12 -25.51 -38.88
C GLU A 104 9.53 -26.91 -38.62
N MET A 105 8.53 -27.02 -37.73
CA MET A 105 7.85 -28.29 -37.45
C MET A 105 7.05 -28.81 -38.65
N LEU A 106 6.36 -27.93 -39.38
CA LEU A 106 5.63 -28.29 -40.60
C LEU A 106 6.58 -28.77 -41.72
N ALA A 107 7.72 -28.11 -41.90
CA ALA A 107 8.73 -28.55 -42.86
C ALA A 107 9.34 -29.92 -42.47
N GLN A 108 9.54 -30.19 -41.18
CA GLN A 108 9.97 -31.50 -40.70
C GLN A 108 8.90 -32.57 -40.90
N ALA A 109 7.62 -32.23 -40.75
CA ALA A 109 6.51 -33.14 -41.03
C ALA A 109 6.50 -33.59 -42.51
N GLU A 110 6.74 -32.67 -43.45
CA GLU A 110 6.82 -32.99 -44.88
C GLU A 110 7.99 -33.93 -45.20
N THR A 111 9.16 -33.69 -44.60
CA THR A 111 10.33 -34.56 -44.80
C THR A 111 10.15 -35.94 -44.18
N ALA A 112 9.54 -36.06 -42.99
CA ALA A 112 9.19 -37.34 -42.38
C ALA A 112 8.17 -38.12 -43.23
N ARG A 113 7.21 -37.42 -43.84
CA ARG A 113 6.22 -38.00 -44.75
C ARG A 113 6.87 -38.54 -46.03
N ALA A 114 7.83 -37.81 -46.59
CA ALA A 114 8.62 -38.26 -47.74
C ALA A 114 9.53 -39.46 -47.40
N ALA A 115 9.97 -39.58 -46.14
CA ALA A 115 10.77 -40.71 -45.64
C ALA A 115 9.94 -41.97 -45.28
N GLY A 116 8.61 -41.91 -45.36
CA GLY A 116 7.71 -43.03 -45.07
C GLY A 116 7.28 -43.19 -43.60
N ASP A 117 7.65 -42.25 -42.71
CA ASP A 117 7.18 -42.22 -41.32
C ASP A 117 5.87 -41.44 -41.21
N ALA A 118 4.76 -42.12 -41.47
CA ALA A 118 3.43 -41.53 -41.43
C ALA A 118 3.04 -41.03 -40.02
N THR A 119 3.47 -41.73 -38.98
CA THR A 119 3.15 -41.40 -37.57
C THR A 119 3.90 -40.18 -37.06
N GLY A 120 5.21 -40.08 -37.33
CA GLY A 120 6.01 -38.91 -36.98
C GLY A 120 5.62 -37.66 -37.77
N ALA A 121 5.22 -37.82 -39.03
CA ALA A 121 4.70 -36.72 -39.84
C ALA A 121 3.40 -36.13 -39.25
N THR A 122 2.46 -36.97 -38.81
CA THR A 122 1.20 -36.48 -38.20
C THR A 122 1.42 -35.75 -36.89
N THR A 123 2.30 -36.23 -36.01
CA THR A 123 2.55 -35.58 -34.72
C THR A 123 3.26 -34.24 -34.89
N LEU A 124 4.25 -34.14 -35.78
CA LEU A 124 4.92 -32.88 -36.10
C LEU A 124 3.97 -31.87 -36.75
N GLN A 125 3.06 -32.34 -37.61
CA GLN A 125 2.02 -31.51 -38.19
C GLN A 125 1.09 -30.93 -37.11
N GLU A 126 0.58 -31.77 -36.20
CA GLU A 126 -0.26 -31.31 -35.08
C GLU A 126 0.47 -30.29 -34.19
N ILE A 127 1.76 -30.51 -33.89
CA ILE A 127 2.56 -29.56 -33.11
C ILE A 127 2.68 -28.23 -33.85
N GLY A 128 2.99 -28.25 -35.15
CA GLY A 128 3.11 -27.04 -35.98
C GLY A 128 1.80 -26.25 -36.03
N GLU A 129 0.67 -26.93 -36.26
CA GLU A 129 -0.66 -26.34 -36.26
C GLU A 129 -1.02 -25.73 -34.90
N ASN A 130 -0.76 -26.44 -33.80
CA ASN A 130 -0.98 -25.94 -32.44
C ASN A 130 -0.13 -24.71 -32.12
N LEU A 131 1.13 -24.68 -32.54
CA LEU A 131 2.00 -23.51 -32.40
C LEU A 131 1.48 -22.32 -33.24
N GLY A 132 0.95 -22.58 -34.43
CA GLY A 132 0.29 -21.58 -35.27
C GLY A 132 -0.97 -21.00 -34.61
N LEU A 133 -1.80 -21.83 -33.99
CA LEU A 133 -2.96 -21.37 -33.20
C LEU A 133 -2.54 -20.51 -32.00
N ALA A 134 -1.47 -20.91 -31.30
CA ALA A 134 -0.89 -20.10 -30.21
C ALA A 134 -0.35 -18.76 -30.71
N ALA A 135 0.29 -18.72 -31.88
CA ALA A 135 0.73 -17.47 -32.51
C ALA A 135 -0.47 -16.55 -32.79
N GLN A 136 -1.55 -17.07 -33.40
CA GLN A 136 -2.77 -16.28 -33.68
C GLN A 136 -3.43 -15.74 -32.41
N ALA A 137 -3.51 -16.53 -31.35
CA ALA A 137 -3.99 -16.07 -30.05
C ALA A 137 -3.12 -14.92 -29.49
N THR A 138 -1.80 -15.03 -29.65
CA THR A 138 -0.84 -14.00 -29.19
C THR A 138 -0.91 -12.73 -30.05
N VAL A 139 -1.23 -12.83 -31.34
CA VAL A 139 -1.51 -11.67 -32.21
C VAL A 139 -2.73 -10.89 -31.70
N LEU A 140 -3.82 -11.59 -31.35
CA LEU A 140 -5.01 -10.92 -30.79
C LEU A 140 -4.68 -10.19 -29.48
N GLU A 141 -3.87 -10.80 -28.61
CA GLU A 141 -3.38 -10.13 -27.40
C GLU A 141 -2.52 -8.89 -27.70
N ALA A 142 -1.66 -8.97 -28.72
CA ALA A 142 -0.83 -7.85 -29.16
C ALA A 142 -1.69 -6.69 -29.70
N GLU A 143 -2.69 -6.99 -30.53
CA GLU A 143 -3.64 -6.00 -31.06
C GLU A 143 -4.46 -5.34 -29.94
N GLN A 144 -4.91 -6.12 -28.96
CA GLN A 144 -5.60 -5.59 -27.77
C GLN A 144 -4.70 -4.66 -26.95
N ALA A 145 -3.41 -5.02 -26.81
CA ALA A 145 -2.43 -4.17 -26.13
C ALA A 145 -2.21 -2.85 -26.89
N MET A 146 -2.10 -2.88 -28.22
CA MET A 146 -1.97 -1.71 -29.07
C MET A 146 -3.22 -0.82 -29.00
N ALA A 147 -4.41 -1.42 -29.05
CA ALA A 147 -5.68 -0.70 -28.94
C ALA A 147 -5.85 0.01 -27.58
N GLY A 148 -5.23 -0.52 -26.52
CA GLY A 148 -5.21 0.07 -25.19
C GLY A 148 -4.39 1.37 -25.06
N ALA A 149 -3.56 1.72 -26.05
CA ALA A 149 -2.67 2.88 -25.99
C ALA A 149 -3.41 4.20 -25.73
N THR A 150 -4.50 4.44 -26.47
CA THR A 150 -5.33 5.63 -26.30
C THR A 150 -5.96 5.69 -24.91
N THR A 151 -6.40 4.54 -24.38
CA THR A 151 -6.95 4.44 -23.02
C THR A 151 -5.90 4.80 -21.97
N PHE A 152 -4.68 4.25 -22.07
CA PHE A 152 -3.59 4.59 -21.15
C PHE A 152 -3.23 6.08 -21.19
N LEU A 153 -3.21 6.69 -22.37
CA LEU A 153 -2.95 8.11 -22.55
C LEU A 153 -4.03 8.97 -21.85
N ILE A 154 -5.32 8.70 -22.13
CA ILE A 154 -6.44 9.47 -21.56
C ILE A 154 -6.50 9.28 -20.04
N VAL A 155 -6.42 8.03 -19.56
CA VAL A 155 -6.45 7.73 -18.12
C VAL A 155 -5.27 8.38 -17.41
N GLY A 156 -4.06 8.29 -17.99
CA GLY A 156 -2.86 8.94 -17.43
C GLY A 156 -3.01 10.46 -17.32
N LEU A 157 -3.52 11.10 -18.37
CA LEU A 157 -3.76 12.56 -18.38
C LEU A 157 -4.83 12.98 -17.36
N VAL A 158 -5.97 12.27 -17.33
CA VAL A 158 -7.06 12.54 -16.38
C VAL A 158 -6.57 12.35 -14.94
N LEU A 159 -5.88 11.24 -14.66
CA LEU A 159 -5.32 10.97 -13.34
C LEU A 159 -4.33 12.07 -12.93
N PHE A 160 -3.44 12.49 -13.84
CA PHE A 160 -2.49 13.57 -13.59
C PHE A 160 -3.19 14.87 -13.21
N VAL A 161 -4.22 15.28 -13.96
CA VAL A 161 -4.99 16.49 -13.67
C VAL A 161 -5.72 16.38 -12.33
N VAL A 162 -6.37 15.24 -12.06
CA VAL A 162 -7.09 15.00 -10.79
C VAL A 162 -6.13 15.08 -9.59
N ILE A 163 -4.95 14.45 -9.69
CA ILE A 163 -3.92 14.49 -8.64
C ILE A 163 -3.48 15.92 -8.38
N ARG A 164 -3.26 16.71 -9.43
CA ARG A 164 -2.85 18.12 -9.35
C ARG A 164 -3.90 18.99 -8.68
N ILE A 165 -5.18 18.78 -9.01
CA ILE A 165 -6.30 19.47 -8.37
C ILE A 165 -6.41 19.08 -6.89
N ALA A 166 -6.34 17.78 -6.58
CA ALA A 166 -6.40 17.26 -5.22
C ALA A 166 -5.28 17.85 -4.35
N MET A 167 -4.06 17.93 -4.90
CA MET A 167 -2.93 18.56 -4.23
C MET A 167 -3.20 20.04 -3.94
N GLY A 168 -3.77 20.77 -4.90
CA GLY A 168 -4.18 22.17 -4.71
C GLY A 168 -5.13 22.34 -3.53
N PHE A 169 -6.09 21.43 -3.34
CA PHE A 169 -7.03 21.48 -2.21
C PHE A 169 -6.39 21.11 -0.86
N LEU A 170 -5.49 20.13 -0.85
CA LEU A 170 -4.90 19.61 0.40
C LEU A 170 -3.69 20.42 0.90
N ALA A 171 -3.01 21.14 0.01
CA ALA A 171 -1.76 21.84 0.30
C ALA A 171 -1.85 22.82 1.48
N ASN A 172 -2.88 23.67 1.51
CA ASN A 172 -3.01 24.66 2.58
C ASN A 172 -3.32 24.01 3.93
N THR A 173 -4.11 22.94 3.97
CA THR A 173 -4.36 22.18 5.21
C THR A 173 -3.08 21.54 5.75
N VAL A 174 -2.24 21.01 4.87
CA VAL A 174 -0.95 20.42 5.29
C VAL A 174 0.00 21.49 5.80
N TYR A 175 0.08 22.64 5.11
CA TYR A 175 0.97 23.73 5.53
C TYR A 175 0.49 24.43 6.81
N GLU A 176 -0.83 24.50 7.03
CA GLU A 176 -1.43 24.98 8.29
C GLU A 176 -1.09 24.05 9.45
N LYS A 177 -1.19 22.72 9.26
CA LYS A 177 -0.76 21.75 10.30
C LYS A 177 0.72 21.90 10.64
N GLN A 178 1.56 22.15 9.63
CA GLN A 178 2.99 22.42 9.85
C GLN A 178 3.20 23.73 10.63
N TYR A 179 2.43 24.78 10.34
CA TYR A 179 2.43 26.02 11.11
C TYR A 179 2.04 25.79 12.58
N THR A 180 0.98 25.03 12.84
CA THR A 180 0.51 24.73 14.21
C THR A 180 1.56 23.93 15.00
N ARG A 181 2.26 22.98 14.35
CA ARG A 181 3.42 22.32 14.98
C ARG A 181 4.56 23.29 15.24
N TRP A 182 4.86 24.16 14.27
CA TRP A 182 5.92 25.16 14.40
C TRP A 182 5.69 26.15 15.55
N ARG A 183 4.42 26.43 15.90
CA ARG A 183 4.09 27.26 17.07
C ARG A 183 4.53 26.65 18.40
N THR A 184 4.69 25.33 18.46
CA THR A 184 5.18 24.61 19.66
C THR A 184 6.66 24.29 19.53
N ASP A 185 7.12 23.97 18.31
CA ASP A 185 8.50 23.62 18.00
C ASP A 185 9.07 24.49 16.87
N HIS A 186 9.85 25.50 17.26
CA HIS A 186 10.45 26.44 16.32
C HIS A 186 11.63 25.87 15.49
N THR A 187 12.00 24.60 15.69
CA THR A 187 12.98 23.92 14.83
C THR A 187 12.40 23.52 13.47
N ILE A 188 11.07 23.48 13.36
CA ILE A 188 10.37 23.16 12.10
C ILE A 188 10.65 24.24 11.06
N GLN A 189 10.88 23.79 9.82
CA GLN A 189 11.14 24.70 8.70
C GLN A 189 10.01 25.73 8.51
N THR A 190 10.43 26.98 8.33
CA THR A 190 9.57 28.11 7.92
C THR A 190 9.85 28.50 6.47
N GLY A 191 8.84 29.08 5.82
CA GLY A 191 8.93 29.63 4.47
C GLY A 191 9.47 28.64 3.43
N ARG A 192 10.22 29.19 2.46
CA ARG A 192 10.81 28.42 1.36
C ARG A 192 12.32 28.32 1.52
N ARG A 193 12.83 27.10 1.62
CA ARG A 193 14.28 26.83 1.68
C ARG A 193 14.82 26.44 0.31
N ARG A 194 15.86 27.15 -0.17
CA ARG A 194 16.47 26.88 -1.49
C ARG A 194 17.09 25.49 -1.59
N SER A 195 17.78 25.02 -0.53
CA SER A 195 18.37 23.67 -0.49
C SER A 195 17.32 22.58 -0.69
N ASN A 196 16.17 22.70 -0.04
CA ASN A 196 15.11 21.69 -0.09
C ASN A 196 14.37 21.75 -1.43
N THR A 197 14.25 22.93 -2.02
CA THR A 197 13.72 23.09 -3.37
C THR A 197 14.65 22.41 -4.38
N LEU A 198 15.97 22.62 -4.28
CA LEU A 198 16.95 21.99 -5.16
C LEU A 198 16.99 20.47 -4.97
N PHE A 199 16.98 20.00 -3.72
CA PHE A 199 16.95 18.57 -3.41
C PHE A 199 15.68 17.91 -3.96
N GLY A 200 14.50 18.48 -3.69
CA GLY A 200 13.25 17.97 -4.24
C GLY A 200 13.21 18.00 -5.78
N ALA A 201 13.78 19.03 -6.40
CA ALA A 201 13.91 19.11 -7.86
C ALA A 201 14.82 18.01 -8.41
N LEU A 202 16.00 17.82 -7.81
CA LEU A 202 16.94 16.77 -8.19
C LEU A 202 16.31 15.38 -8.04
N MET A 203 15.56 15.15 -6.96
CA MET A 203 14.83 13.91 -6.77
C MET A 203 13.81 13.66 -7.87
N VAL A 204 12.99 14.66 -8.23
CA VAL A 204 12.01 14.52 -9.31
C VAL A 204 12.70 14.31 -10.66
N VAL A 205 13.76 15.07 -10.95
CA VAL A 205 14.54 14.98 -12.21
C VAL A 205 15.24 13.63 -12.36
N ILE A 206 15.63 12.97 -11.28
CA ILE A 206 16.20 11.61 -11.35
C ILE A 206 15.07 10.58 -11.36
N MET A 207 14.16 10.64 -10.40
CA MET A 207 13.16 9.61 -10.17
C MET A 207 12.18 9.49 -11.33
N TYR A 208 11.65 10.61 -11.84
CA TYR A 208 10.60 10.57 -12.86
C TYR A 208 11.12 10.00 -14.19
N PRO A 209 12.22 10.51 -14.79
CA PRO A 209 12.70 9.98 -16.06
C PRO A 209 13.19 8.54 -15.96
N LEU A 210 13.88 8.14 -14.88
CA LEU A 210 14.33 6.75 -14.74
C LEU A 210 13.16 5.78 -14.63
N THR A 211 12.13 6.14 -13.86
CA THR A 211 10.95 5.30 -13.71
C THR A 211 10.15 5.26 -15.01
N LEU A 212 9.99 6.40 -15.67
CA LEU A 212 9.30 6.49 -16.95
C LEU A 212 10.02 5.64 -18.00
N TYR A 213 11.34 5.79 -18.13
CA TYR A 213 12.17 4.95 -19.00
C TYR A 213 11.99 3.46 -18.71
N ARG A 214 12.06 3.04 -17.44
CA ARG A 214 11.88 1.64 -17.04
C ARG A 214 10.53 1.06 -17.48
N PHE A 215 9.45 1.83 -17.38
CA PHE A 215 8.09 1.35 -17.61
C PHE A 215 7.55 1.64 -19.02
N THR A 216 8.22 2.48 -19.81
CA THR A 216 7.78 2.82 -21.17
C THR A 216 8.73 2.34 -22.26
N ALA A 217 9.98 2.00 -21.94
CA ALA A 217 10.91 1.46 -22.93
C ALA A 217 10.58 -0.01 -23.24
N SER A 218 10.61 -0.40 -24.52
CA SER A 218 10.38 -1.79 -24.96
C SER A 218 11.51 -2.73 -24.51
N LYS A 219 12.74 -2.23 -24.41
CA LYS A 219 13.92 -2.98 -23.96
C LYS A 219 14.77 -2.12 -23.03
N PRO A 220 14.40 -1.98 -21.75
CA PRO A 220 15.18 -1.21 -20.80
C PRO A 220 16.55 -1.88 -20.56
N ASP A 221 17.61 -1.06 -20.41
CA ASP A 221 18.95 -1.56 -20.11
C ASP A 221 18.93 -2.43 -18.83
N PRO A 222 19.43 -3.69 -18.87
CA PRO A 222 19.50 -4.56 -17.71
C PRO A 222 20.17 -3.93 -16.50
N ARG A 223 21.15 -3.03 -16.68
CA ARG A 223 21.82 -2.34 -15.56
C ARG A 223 20.91 -1.42 -14.75
N LEU A 224 19.80 -0.96 -15.34
CA LEU A 224 18.82 -0.11 -14.69
C LEU A 224 17.64 -0.90 -14.10
N VAL A 225 17.42 -2.13 -14.57
CA VAL A 225 16.32 -3.00 -14.13
C VAL A 225 16.80 -4.00 -13.08
N GLU A 226 17.97 -4.58 -13.31
CA GLU A 226 18.62 -5.54 -12.44
C GLU A 226 19.60 -4.80 -11.52
N PHE A 227 19.54 -5.14 -10.24
CA PHE A 227 20.48 -4.60 -9.28
C PHE A 227 21.89 -5.14 -9.60
N PRO A 228 22.92 -4.28 -9.73
CA PRO A 228 24.24 -4.65 -10.25
C PRO A 228 25.09 -5.39 -9.20
N VAL A 229 24.62 -6.55 -8.76
CA VAL A 229 25.30 -7.42 -7.80
C VAL A 229 25.36 -8.82 -8.36
N GLY A 230 26.55 -9.43 -8.33
CA GLY A 230 26.74 -10.81 -8.76
C GLY A 230 25.93 -11.79 -7.92
N SER A 231 25.40 -12.84 -8.57
CA SER A 231 24.63 -13.91 -7.92
C SER A 231 25.32 -14.53 -6.70
N GLU A 232 26.66 -14.51 -6.67
CA GLU A 232 27.47 -14.97 -5.55
C GLU A 232 27.15 -14.27 -4.22
N TYR A 233 26.96 -12.95 -4.22
CA TYR A 233 26.66 -12.20 -3.00
C TYR A 233 25.25 -12.50 -2.48
N TYR A 234 24.28 -12.71 -3.38
CA TYR A 234 22.93 -13.13 -3.00
C TYR A 234 22.95 -14.50 -2.34
N VAL A 235 23.63 -15.48 -2.93
CA VAL A 235 23.75 -16.84 -2.36
C VAL A 235 24.44 -16.80 -1.00
N LYS A 236 25.50 -16.00 -0.85
CA LYS A 236 26.21 -15.86 0.42
C LYS A 236 25.35 -15.20 1.50
N ALA A 237 24.62 -14.14 1.17
CA ALA A 237 23.71 -13.46 2.09
C ALA A 237 22.52 -14.33 2.48
N ALA A 238 21.91 -15.02 1.51
CA ALA A 238 20.82 -15.96 1.75
C ALA A 238 21.24 -17.09 2.68
N LYS A 239 22.39 -17.75 2.40
CA LYS A 239 22.92 -18.81 3.25
C LYS A 239 23.28 -18.32 4.65
N ALA A 240 23.81 -17.10 4.77
CA ALA A 240 24.09 -16.50 6.08
C ALA A 240 22.80 -16.28 6.89
N LEU A 241 21.75 -15.74 6.25
CA LEU A 241 20.43 -15.55 6.87
C LEU A 241 19.79 -16.88 7.25
N GLU A 242 19.76 -17.85 6.34
CA GLU A 242 19.23 -19.20 6.59
C GLU A 242 19.93 -19.86 7.78
N SER A 243 21.27 -19.85 7.79
CA SER A 243 22.04 -20.40 8.91
C SER A 243 21.79 -19.67 10.24
N TRP A 244 21.45 -18.38 10.19
CA TRP A 244 21.12 -17.60 11.37
C TRP A 244 19.71 -17.92 11.87
N PHE A 245 18.73 -18.03 10.97
CA PHE A 245 17.37 -18.45 11.30
C PHE A 245 17.34 -19.85 11.91
N ASP A 246 18.02 -20.82 11.30
CA ASP A 246 18.07 -22.19 11.81
C ASP A 246 18.68 -22.26 13.21
N ARG A 247 19.82 -21.59 13.41
CA ARG A 247 20.48 -21.55 14.73
C ARG A 247 19.60 -20.88 15.78
N THR A 248 18.90 -19.81 15.40
CA THR A 248 18.02 -19.07 16.32
C THR A 248 16.75 -19.87 16.63
N ALA A 249 16.18 -20.55 15.64
CA ALA A 249 15.01 -21.40 15.79
C ALA A 249 15.32 -22.59 16.71
N VAL A 250 16.44 -23.28 16.51
CA VAL A 250 16.85 -24.40 17.37
C VAL A 250 17.17 -23.92 18.79
N ALA A 251 17.91 -22.82 18.94
CA ALA A 251 18.22 -22.27 20.27
C ALA A 251 16.97 -21.77 21.01
N GLY A 252 15.98 -21.26 20.28
CA GLY A 252 14.72 -20.75 20.80
C GLY A 252 13.60 -21.79 20.85
N GLN A 253 13.83 -23.03 20.40
CA GLN A 253 12.76 -24.01 20.16
C GLN A 253 11.87 -24.19 21.40
N GLY A 254 12.46 -24.39 22.57
CA GLY A 254 11.70 -24.55 23.81
C GLY A 254 10.84 -23.32 24.18
N VAL A 255 11.26 -22.11 23.81
CA VAL A 255 10.46 -20.89 24.02
C VAL A 255 9.30 -20.84 23.03
N PHE A 256 9.55 -21.13 21.75
CA PHE A 256 8.49 -21.15 20.73
C PHE A 256 7.45 -22.24 21.00
N ASP A 257 7.91 -23.43 21.39
CA ASP A 257 7.04 -24.55 21.77
C ASP A 257 6.22 -24.18 23.02
N GLY A 258 6.84 -23.53 24.01
CA GLY A 258 6.16 -23.05 25.21
C GLY A 258 5.09 -21.99 24.92
N ILE A 259 5.38 -21.01 24.05
CA ILE A 259 4.39 -20.01 23.63
C ILE A 259 3.25 -20.67 22.86
N THR A 260 3.57 -21.58 21.94
CA THR A 260 2.58 -22.29 21.11
C THR A 260 1.66 -23.13 21.99
N GLY A 261 2.23 -23.90 22.92
CA GLY A 261 1.47 -24.69 23.88
C GLY A 261 0.61 -23.83 24.79
N ALA A 262 1.11 -22.67 25.25
CA ALA A 262 0.31 -21.74 26.04
C ALA A 262 -0.88 -21.19 25.23
N VAL A 263 -0.64 -20.72 24.00
CA VAL A 263 -1.69 -20.19 23.12
C VAL A 263 -2.74 -21.27 22.81
N GLN A 264 -2.30 -22.49 22.45
CA GLN A 264 -3.18 -23.63 22.21
C GLN A 264 -4.00 -23.98 23.45
N THR A 265 -3.40 -23.99 24.64
CA THR A 265 -4.13 -24.28 25.89
C THR A 265 -5.29 -23.30 26.10
N PHE A 266 -5.07 -22.00 25.87
CA PHE A 266 -6.16 -21.02 25.97
C PHE A 266 -7.18 -21.18 24.85
N LEU A 267 -6.73 -21.42 23.62
CA LEU A 267 -7.60 -21.60 22.47
C LEU A 267 -8.51 -22.80 22.63
N ASP A 268 -7.94 -23.97 22.93
CA ASP A 268 -8.65 -25.23 23.15
C ASP A 268 -9.67 -25.09 24.29
N LEU A 269 -9.32 -24.37 25.36
CA LEU A 269 -10.24 -24.10 26.47
C LEU A 269 -11.45 -23.28 26.01
N LEU A 270 -11.22 -22.24 25.18
CA LEU A 270 -12.29 -21.38 24.69
C LEU A 270 -13.14 -22.09 23.64
N GLU A 271 -12.53 -22.87 22.75
CA GLU A 271 -13.22 -23.71 21.77
C GLU A 271 -14.08 -24.77 22.46
N LEU A 272 -13.57 -25.42 23.50
CA LEU A 272 -14.35 -26.38 24.29
C LEU A 272 -15.62 -25.76 24.90
N ILE A 273 -15.52 -24.53 25.42
CA ILE A 273 -16.64 -23.84 26.08
C ILE A 273 -17.65 -23.28 25.06
N LEU A 274 -17.18 -22.81 23.90
CA LEU A 274 -18.01 -22.03 22.95
C LEU A 274 -18.45 -22.80 21.72
N VAL A 275 -17.64 -23.76 21.26
CA VAL A 275 -17.84 -24.52 20.02
C VAL A 275 -18.34 -25.92 20.35
N ASP A 276 -17.61 -26.67 21.16
CA ASP A 276 -17.95 -28.08 21.47
C ASP A 276 -19.17 -28.20 22.38
N THR A 277 -19.44 -27.17 23.18
CA THR A 277 -20.64 -27.12 24.03
C THR A 277 -21.89 -26.93 23.17
N PRO A 278 -22.99 -27.68 23.41
CA PRO A 278 -24.21 -27.54 22.64
C PRO A 278 -24.70 -26.09 22.54
N TRP A 279 -24.97 -25.63 21.31
CA TRP A 279 -25.29 -24.23 21.01
C TRP A 279 -26.40 -23.60 21.88
N PRO A 280 -27.48 -24.30 22.33
CA PRO A 280 -28.50 -23.67 23.16
C PRO A 280 -27.96 -23.23 24.52
N VAL A 281 -26.97 -23.96 25.05
CA VAL A 281 -26.31 -23.64 26.31
C VAL A 281 -25.49 -22.37 26.16
N VAL A 282 -24.69 -22.28 25.09
CA VAL A 282 -23.85 -21.11 24.79
C VAL A 282 -24.70 -19.87 24.55
N VAL A 283 -25.77 -19.97 23.74
CA VAL A 283 -26.71 -18.86 23.51
C VAL A 283 -27.31 -18.36 24.82
N THR A 284 -27.84 -19.28 25.64
CA THR A 284 -28.48 -18.92 26.90
C THR A 284 -27.50 -18.23 27.85
N PHE A 285 -26.29 -18.78 27.97
CA PHE A 285 -25.23 -18.21 28.79
C PHE A 285 -24.85 -16.80 28.33
N VAL A 286 -24.58 -16.60 27.03
CA VAL A 286 -24.18 -15.30 26.48
C VAL A 286 -25.27 -14.25 26.66
N ILE A 287 -26.54 -14.61 26.45
CA ILE A 287 -27.68 -13.69 26.64
C ILE A 287 -27.79 -13.27 28.11
N ILE A 288 -27.67 -14.21 29.06
CA ILE A 288 -27.71 -13.93 30.49
C ILE A 288 -26.56 -13.00 30.89
N VAL A 289 -25.34 -13.28 30.43
CA VAL A 289 -24.16 -12.43 30.73
C VAL A 289 -24.35 -11.03 30.15
N ALA A 290 -24.77 -10.91 28.89
CA ALA A 290 -25.04 -9.63 28.24
C ALA A 290 -26.11 -8.82 28.99
N TRP A 291 -27.17 -9.49 29.46
CA TRP A 291 -28.23 -8.86 30.25
C TRP A 291 -27.71 -8.35 31.60
N ARG A 292 -26.88 -9.12 32.29
CA ARG A 292 -26.36 -8.75 33.62
C ARG A 292 -25.30 -7.67 33.57
N VAL A 293 -24.48 -7.61 32.52
CA VAL A 293 -23.39 -6.64 32.36
C VAL A 293 -23.86 -5.32 31.75
N ALA A 294 -24.73 -5.38 30.74
CA ALA A 294 -25.07 -4.21 29.91
C ALA A 294 -26.59 -3.91 29.81
N GLY A 295 -27.42 -4.67 30.53
CA GLY A 295 -28.86 -4.44 30.62
C GLY A 295 -29.69 -5.03 29.47
N ALA A 296 -31.01 -4.89 29.56
CA ALA A 296 -31.98 -5.54 28.66
C ALA A 296 -31.84 -5.14 27.19
N ARG A 297 -31.52 -3.86 26.92
CA ARG A 297 -31.35 -3.37 25.54
C ARG A 297 -30.22 -4.10 24.80
N VAL A 298 -29.10 -4.34 25.48
CA VAL A 298 -27.95 -5.06 24.90
C VAL A 298 -28.24 -6.54 24.76
N ALA A 299 -28.91 -7.15 25.74
CA ALA A 299 -29.31 -8.55 25.66
C ALA A 299 -30.20 -8.85 24.43
N ILE A 300 -31.18 -7.99 24.14
CA ILE A 300 -32.03 -8.12 22.95
C ILE A 300 -31.20 -8.03 21.66
N PHE A 301 -30.28 -7.07 21.59
CA PHE A 301 -29.37 -6.91 20.44
C PHE A 301 -28.48 -8.15 20.24
N VAL A 302 -27.85 -8.64 21.30
CA VAL A 302 -27.00 -9.84 21.27
C VAL A 302 -27.81 -11.08 20.87
N SER A 303 -29.03 -11.23 21.40
CA SER A 303 -29.94 -12.33 21.04
C SER A 303 -30.27 -12.32 19.54
N ALA A 304 -30.58 -11.14 18.99
CA ALA A 304 -30.86 -10.98 17.58
C ALA A 304 -29.63 -11.28 16.70
N ALA A 305 -28.43 -10.86 17.14
CA ALA A 305 -27.19 -11.14 16.43
C ALA A 305 -26.85 -12.65 16.43
N LEU A 306 -27.01 -13.33 17.56
CA LEU A 306 -26.80 -14.78 17.64
C LEU A 306 -27.83 -15.56 16.80
N ALA A 307 -29.10 -15.13 16.82
CA ALA A 307 -30.13 -15.71 15.96
C ALA A 307 -29.79 -15.54 14.47
N TYR A 308 -29.29 -14.37 14.07
CA TYR A 308 -28.83 -14.13 12.70
C TYR A 308 -27.71 -15.10 12.28
N LEU A 309 -26.70 -15.31 13.14
CA LEU A 309 -25.60 -16.25 12.85
C LEU A 309 -26.09 -17.69 12.73
N GLY A 310 -27.03 -18.09 13.60
CA GLY A 310 -27.65 -19.42 13.55
C GLY A 310 -28.47 -19.64 12.27
N LEU A 311 -29.29 -18.65 11.87
CA LEU A 311 -30.15 -18.74 10.69
C LEU A 311 -29.36 -18.85 9.37
N LEU A 312 -28.19 -18.22 9.29
CA LEU A 312 -27.33 -18.27 8.12
C LEU A 312 -26.36 -19.46 8.11
N GLY A 313 -26.36 -20.29 9.15
CA GLY A 313 -25.46 -21.45 9.25
C GLY A 313 -24.00 -21.09 9.54
N PHE A 314 -23.70 -19.88 10.00
CA PHE A 314 -22.33 -19.42 10.30
C PHE A 314 -21.97 -19.55 11.79
N TRP A 315 -22.73 -20.33 12.55
CA TRP A 315 -22.56 -20.47 14.00
C TRP A 315 -21.14 -20.89 14.38
N GLU A 316 -20.68 -22.03 13.88
CA GLU A 316 -19.39 -22.64 14.25
C GLU A 316 -18.21 -21.73 13.88
N THR A 317 -18.15 -21.26 12.63
CA THR A 317 -17.09 -20.34 12.16
C THR A 317 -17.05 -19.04 12.99
N SER A 318 -18.21 -18.54 13.41
CA SER A 318 -18.28 -17.35 14.26
C SER A 318 -17.79 -17.62 15.68
N MET A 319 -18.12 -18.78 16.26
CA MET A 319 -17.66 -19.15 17.60
C MET A 319 -16.14 -19.41 17.63
N ILE A 320 -15.57 -20.01 16.60
CA ILE A 320 -14.10 -20.15 16.45
C ILE A 320 -13.44 -18.76 16.40
N THR A 321 -14.00 -17.84 15.62
CA THR A 321 -13.49 -16.45 15.57
C THR A 321 -13.55 -15.78 16.93
N PHE A 322 -14.65 -15.97 17.67
CA PHE A 322 -14.79 -15.44 19.02
C PHE A 322 -13.81 -16.09 20.01
N ALA A 323 -13.56 -17.39 19.91
CA ALA A 323 -12.56 -18.10 20.70
C ALA A 323 -11.14 -17.58 20.44
N LEU A 324 -10.78 -17.33 19.18
CA LEU A 324 -9.49 -16.73 18.80
C LEU A 324 -9.32 -15.32 19.38
N VAL A 325 -10.33 -14.45 19.23
CA VAL A 325 -10.30 -13.08 19.76
C VAL A 325 -10.26 -13.10 21.30
N GLY A 326 -11.05 -13.98 21.93
CA GLY A 326 -11.07 -14.18 23.38
C GLY A 326 -9.72 -14.66 23.90
N THR A 327 -9.10 -15.62 23.23
CA THR A 327 -7.76 -16.14 23.55
C THR A 327 -6.71 -15.03 23.48
N ALA A 328 -6.70 -14.26 22.39
CA ALA A 328 -5.80 -13.11 22.26
C ALA A 328 -6.01 -12.08 23.39
N ALA A 329 -7.26 -11.79 23.75
CA ALA A 329 -7.58 -10.87 24.85
C ALA A 329 -7.09 -11.41 26.21
N LEU A 330 -7.32 -12.69 26.50
CA LEU A 330 -6.84 -13.32 27.73
C LEU A 330 -5.32 -13.32 27.83
N ILE A 331 -4.62 -13.70 26.76
CA ILE A 331 -3.15 -13.65 26.71
C ILE A 331 -2.65 -12.21 26.93
N CYS A 332 -3.26 -11.22 26.27
CA CYS A 332 -2.94 -9.81 26.47
C CYS A 332 -3.15 -9.35 27.92
N LEU A 333 -4.18 -9.83 28.62
CA LEU A 333 -4.39 -9.49 30.03
C LEU A 333 -3.37 -10.18 30.94
N VAL A 334 -3.17 -11.49 30.75
CA VAL A 334 -2.26 -12.32 31.56
C VAL A 334 -0.81 -11.86 31.42
N VAL A 335 -0.37 -11.48 30.22
CA VAL A 335 1.00 -11.03 29.95
C VAL A 335 1.14 -9.51 30.10
N GLY A 336 0.16 -8.75 29.60
CA GLY A 336 0.22 -7.29 29.56
C GLY A 336 0.07 -6.63 30.92
N ILE A 337 -0.77 -7.14 31.82
CA ILE A 337 -0.93 -6.54 33.16
C ILE A 337 0.37 -6.66 33.97
N PRO A 338 1.02 -7.84 34.10
CA PRO A 338 2.29 -7.95 34.81
C PRO A 338 3.40 -7.09 34.19
N LEU A 339 3.53 -7.09 32.85
CA LEU A 339 4.52 -6.25 32.17
C LEU A 339 4.27 -4.75 32.41
N GLY A 340 3.01 -4.31 32.35
CA GLY A 340 2.64 -2.93 32.64
C GLY A 340 2.97 -2.52 34.08
N VAL A 341 2.67 -3.39 35.05
CA VAL A 341 3.04 -3.15 36.46
C VAL A 341 4.56 -3.09 36.61
N TRP A 342 5.32 -3.96 35.94
CA TRP A 342 6.78 -3.94 36.00
C TRP A 342 7.38 -2.66 35.42
N PHE A 343 6.88 -2.19 34.28
CA PHE A 343 7.31 -0.93 33.67
C PHE A 343 6.97 0.28 34.53
N SER A 344 5.83 0.26 35.25
CA SER A 344 5.46 1.35 36.16
C SER A 344 6.40 1.47 37.37
N LYS A 345 7.03 0.36 37.80
CA LYS A 345 7.86 0.30 39.01
C LYS A 345 9.36 0.44 38.73
N SER A 346 9.82 0.32 37.48
CA SER A 346 11.23 0.38 37.14
C SER A 346 11.50 1.40 36.05
N ALA A 347 12.17 2.50 36.42
CA ALA A 347 12.62 3.52 35.48
C ALA A 347 13.55 2.95 34.40
N ARG A 348 14.32 1.89 34.71
CA ARG A 348 15.19 1.20 33.74
C ARG A 348 14.40 0.37 32.74
N ALA A 349 13.39 -0.37 33.20
CA ALA A 349 12.55 -1.17 32.29
C ALA A 349 11.71 -0.26 31.38
N TYR A 350 11.18 0.84 31.94
CA TYR A 350 10.48 1.86 31.16
C TYR A 350 11.39 2.56 30.14
N ALA A 351 12.66 2.81 30.49
CA ALA A 351 13.63 3.41 29.56
C ALA A 351 14.06 2.47 28.41
N ILE A 352 13.99 1.16 28.59
CA ILE A 352 14.26 0.17 27.52
C ILE A 352 13.04 0.00 26.59
N ALA A 353 11.83 0.11 27.15
CA ALA A 353 10.58 -0.05 26.39
C ALA A 353 10.19 1.21 25.58
N ARG A 354 10.77 2.37 25.88
CA ARG A 354 10.55 3.64 25.18
C ARG A 354 11.55 3.82 24.04
#